data_AF-A0A9N7NA43-F1
#
_entry.id   AF-A0A9N7NA43-F1
#
_cell.length_a   1.000
_cell.length_b   1.000
_cell.length_c   1.000
_cell.angle_alpha   90.00
_cell.angle_beta   90.00
_cell.angle_gamma   90.00
#
_symmetry.space_group_name_H-M   'P 1'
#
loop_
_entity.id
_entity.type
_entity.pdbx_description
1 polymer ?
#
loop_
_entity_poly.entity_id
_entity_poly.type
_entity_poly.pdbx_seq_one_letter_code
_entity_poly.pdbx_strand_id
1 'polypeptide(L)'
;MLFLECYNLLKRAIRFEYSSELVFGYEVALSREENKFCTINVKSRRIRTLSRLRSKVNCEKSMEIGNSCNGLILILHSKKHLLFDPLSDRIALATRKLPEWGGGSRCCGFFYHPFAKEYRLLHVTQIGESRYEYHIYEFGAHKWRTILTPKFSHDPPERNAQLVVTKRAMIWRHLSGFMVFDIITEKLCLKGSPCFKGSTPPVDEPKMVAKGGKDLCCCYVRYAETVVDVWVLVDYKNWLWERKYAVNFDWEKNRCPSQAWSAHIPQVTRITKVVSIQGNILVLDFKGAGEQLHCYDLKSNAFWIVDTTKFNGKTQTTWYGRRRTLDKHIVRYGFLGL
;
A
#
# COMPACT_ATOMS: atom_id res chain seq x y z
N MET A 1 13.12 -37.68 -10.08
CA MET A 1 13.79 -37.10 -11.27
C MET A 1 12.97 -35.98 -11.93
N LEU A 2 11.63 -36.04 -11.95
CA LEU A 2 10.73 -35.01 -12.54
C LEU A 2 10.71 -33.61 -11.86
N PHE A 3 11.12 -33.50 -10.60
CA PHE A 3 11.12 -32.21 -9.87
C PHE A 3 12.24 -31.25 -10.31
N LEU A 4 13.36 -31.80 -10.81
CA LEU A 4 14.53 -31.01 -11.22
C LEU A 4 14.36 -30.43 -12.63
N GLU A 5 13.59 -31.10 -13.50
CA GLU A 5 13.26 -30.61 -14.84
C GLU A 5 12.24 -29.47 -14.82
N CYS A 6 11.22 -29.53 -13.98
CA CYS A 6 10.30 -28.40 -13.75
C CYS A 6 11.00 -27.17 -13.15
N TYR A 7 11.98 -27.39 -12.26
CA TYR A 7 12.80 -26.31 -11.68
C TYR A 7 13.71 -25.65 -12.72
N ASN A 8 14.30 -26.43 -13.64
CA ASN A 8 15.19 -25.92 -14.69
C ASN A 8 14.45 -25.26 -15.85
N LEU A 9 13.21 -25.69 -16.17
CA LEU A 9 12.32 -25.02 -17.12
C LEU A 9 11.87 -23.64 -16.62
N LEU A 10 11.53 -23.50 -15.33
CA LEU A 10 11.26 -22.20 -14.68
C LEU A 10 12.50 -21.29 -14.67
N LYS A 11 13.71 -21.85 -14.52
CA LYS A 11 14.97 -21.09 -14.54
C LYS A 11 15.31 -20.55 -15.94
N ARG A 12 14.89 -21.23 -17.01
CA ARG A 12 15.07 -20.79 -18.41
C ARG A 12 14.01 -19.80 -18.89
N ALA A 13 12.77 -19.90 -18.39
CA ALA A 13 11.69 -18.96 -18.73
C ALA A 13 11.84 -17.58 -18.06
N ILE A 14 12.60 -17.49 -16.96
CA ILE A 14 12.88 -16.24 -16.23
C ILE A 14 14.26 -15.68 -16.61
N ARG A 15 14.59 -15.66 -17.91
CA ARG A 15 15.59 -14.73 -18.45
C ARG A 15 14.86 -13.53 -19.05
N PHE A 16 14.46 -12.61 -18.19
CA PHE A 16 14.19 -11.24 -18.58
C PHE A 16 14.97 -10.30 -17.67
N GLU A 17 15.85 -9.55 -18.32
CA GLU A 17 16.66 -8.45 -17.77
C GLU A 17 15.78 -7.41 -17.06
N TYR A 18 16.40 -6.68 -16.13
CA TYR A 18 15.82 -5.78 -15.12
C TYR A 18 15.28 -6.48 -13.85
N SER A 19 16.21 -6.85 -12.96
CA SER A 19 15.92 -7.40 -11.63
C SER A 19 15.33 -6.36 -10.68
N SER A 20 14.04 -6.05 -10.85
CA SER A 20 13.29 -5.37 -9.79
C SER A 20 12.89 -6.39 -8.72
N GLU A 21 13.59 -6.40 -7.58
CA GLU A 21 13.16 -7.16 -6.40
C GLU A 21 11.83 -6.61 -5.89
N LEU A 22 10.89 -7.52 -5.64
CA LEU A 22 9.51 -7.20 -5.32
C LEU A 22 9.34 -7.28 -3.81
N VAL A 23 9.69 -6.22 -3.10
CA VAL A 23 9.77 -6.22 -1.64
C VAL A 23 8.51 -5.63 -1.04
N PHE A 24 7.78 -6.45 -0.26
CA PHE A 24 6.73 -6.01 0.65
C PHE A 24 7.29 -5.73 2.02
N GLY A 25 6.70 -4.83 2.79
CA GLY A 25 6.87 -4.77 4.24
C GLY A 25 5.56 -5.12 4.93
N TYR A 26 5.62 -5.74 6.11
CA TYR A 26 4.48 -5.99 6.99
C TYR A 26 4.89 -6.00 8.46
N GLU A 27 3.96 -5.71 9.35
CA GLU A 27 4.16 -5.76 10.80
C GLU A 27 3.57 -7.07 11.36
N VAL A 28 4.35 -7.74 12.20
CA VAL A 28 3.97 -8.98 12.89
C VAL A 28 3.93 -8.67 14.38
N ALA A 29 2.74 -8.71 14.98
CA ALA A 29 2.64 -8.70 16.44
C ALA A 29 2.97 -10.10 16.96
N LEU A 30 4.13 -10.23 17.60
CA LEU A 30 4.57 -11.46 18.25
C LEU A 30 4.02 -11.58 19.68
N SER A 31 3.83 -10.44 20.35
CA SER A 31 3.21 -10.33 21.67
C SER A 31 2.46 -9.00 21.79
N ARG A 32 1.81 -8.72 22.94
CA ARG A 32 1.20 -7.41 23.20
C ARG A 32 2.21 -6.25 23.10
N GLU A 33 3.49 -6.55 23.32
CA GLU A 33 4.53 -5.53 23.43
C GLU A 33 5.54 -5.63 22.31
N GLU A 34 5.67 -6.76 21.59
CA GLU A 34 6.68 -6.97 20.56
C GLU A 34 6.06 -7.03 19.16
N ASN A 35 6.36 -6.02 18.35
CA ASN A 35 6.09 -6.03 16.91
C ASN A 35 7.41 -6.16 16.14
N LYS A 36 7.48 -7.09 15.18
CA LYS A 36 8.58 -7.20 14.22
C LYS A 36 8.14 -6.72 12.85
N PHE A 37 9.05 -6.01 12.19
CA PHE A 37 8.89 -5.63 10.81
C PHE A 37 9.51 -6.70 9.94
N CYS A 38 8.77 -7.19 8.95
CA CYS A 38 9.24 -8.20 8.03
C CYS A 38 9.10 -7.67 6.61
N THR A 39 9.98 -8.12 5.72
CA THR A 39 9.88 -7.83 4.30
C THR A 39 9.80 -9.11 3.48
N ILE A 40 9.00 -9.13 2.41
CA ILE A 40 8.83 -10.30 1.53
C ILE A 40 9.29 -9.94 0.14
N ASN A 41 10.32 -10.60 -0.36
CA ASN A 41 10.64 -10.64 -1.77
C ASN A 41 9.81 -11.74 -2.44
N VAL A 42 8.72 -11.39 -3.14
CA VAL A 42 7.81 -12.39 -3.72
C VAL A 42 8.43 -13.13 -4.88
N LYS A 43 9.31 -12.50 -5.67
CA LYS A 43 10.00 -13.18 -6.77
C LYS A 43 10.93 -14.28 -6.24
N SER A 44 11.72 -13.98 -5.21
CA SER A 44 12.59 -14.97 -4.60
C SER A 44 11.90 -15.84 -3.55
N ARG A 45 10.63 -15.54 -3.23
CA ARG A 45 9.88 -16.13 -2.11
C ARG A 45 10.64 -16.09 -0.77
N ARG A 46 11.47 -15.04 -0.58
CA ARG A 46 12.30 -14.89 0.63
C ARG A 46 11.70 -13.83 1.53
N ILE A 47 11.65 -14.13 2.82
CA ILE A 47 11.22 -13.22 3.87
C ILE A 47 12.45 -12.77 4.66
N ARG A 48 12.53 -11.50 5.05
CA ARG A 48 13.60 -10.93 5.88
C ARG A 48 13.01 -10.14 7.03
N THR A 49 13.41 -10.47 8.26
CA THR A 49 13.04 -9.73 9.47
C THR A 49 13.96 -8.52 9.68
N LEU A 50 13.37 -7.37 10.00
CA LEU A 50 14.05 -6.12 10.34
C LEU A 50 14.03 -5.96 11.87
N SER A 51 15.02 -6.54 12.55
CA SER A 51 15.07 -6.59 14.02
C SER A 51 15.55 -5.29 14.69
N ARG A 52 16.02 -4.28 13.94
CA ARG A 52 16.72 -3.10 14.48
C ARG A 52 15.93 -1.79 14.49
N LEU A 53 14.66 -1.81 14.10
CA LEU A 53 13.87 -0.58 14.00
C LEU A 53 13.65 0.07 15.37
N ARG A 54 13.25 -0.71 16.38
CA ARG A 54 12.97 -0.21 17.73
C ARG A 54 14.21 0.22 18.49
N SER A 55 15.34 -0.49 18.35
CA SER A 55 16.59 -0.09 19.02
C SER A 55 17.10 1.29 18.58
N LYS A 56 16.67 1.77 17.40
CA LYS A 56 17.04 3.09 16.87
C LYS A 56 16.07 4.19 17.24
N VAL A 57 14.85 3.83 17.62
CA VAL A 57 13.79 4.75 17.99
C VAL A 57 13.55 4.53 19.48
N ASN A 58 14.37 5.21 20.29
CA ASN A 58 14.36 5.13 21.76
C ASN A 58 12.96 5.50 22.29
N CYS A 59 12.05 4.54 22.49
CA CYS A 59 10.63 4.84 22.67
C CYS A 59 9.89 3.91 23.63
N GLU A 60 9.48 4.50 24.75
CA GLU A 60 8.40 4.06 25.65
C GLU A 60 6.99 4.40 25.08
N LYS A 61 6.90 5.00 23.89
CA LYS A 61 5.65 5.53 23.32
C LYS A 61 5.17 4.77 22.08
N SER A 62 3.85 4.83 21.85
CA SER A 62 3.20 4.21 20.70
C SER A 62 3.80 4.69 19.38
N MET A 63 4.19 3.72 18.57
CA MET A 63 4.71 3.91 17.23
C MET A 63 3.72 3.25 16.28
N GLU A 64 3.31 3.96 15.25
CA GLU A 64 2.37 3.47 14.23
C GLU A 64 3.03 3.59 12.85
N ILE A 65 2.73 2.67 11.94
CA ILE A 65 3.19 2.78 10.57
C ILE A 65 2.13 3.49 9.74
N GLY A 66 2.48 4.63 9.14
CA GLY A 66 1.54 5.42 8.37
C GLY A 66 1.32 4.87 6.95
N ASN A 67 2.36 4.87 6.11
CA ASN A 67 2.27 4.40 4.72
C ASN A 67 3.67 3.98 4.18
N SER A 68 3.82 3.85 2.85
CA SER A 68 5.09 3.85 2.12
C SER A 68 5.06 4.72 0.86
N CYS A 69 6.24 5.19 0.44
CA CYS A 69 6.46 5.81 -0.87
C CYS A 69 7.90 5.56 -1.30
N ASN A 70 8.12 5.15 -2.56
CA ASN A 70 9.45 4.87 -3.12
C ASN A 70 10.32 3.88 -2.30
N GLY A 71 9.67 3.01 -1.51
CA GLY A 71 10.35 2.06 -0.64
C GLY A 71 10.80 2.62 0.71
N LEU A 72 10.53 3.89 1.00
CA LEU A 72 10.59 4.42 2.36
C LEU A 72 9.30 4.09 3.11
N ILE A 73 9.40 3.93 4.43
CA ILE A 73 8.29 3.66 5.34
C ILE A 73 8.10 4.89 6.23
N LEU A 74 6.88 5.40 6.34
CA LEU A 74 6.55 6.45 7.31
C LEU A 74 6.23 5.83 8.66
N ILE A 75 6.99 6.23 9.66
CA ILE A 75 6.77 5.90 11.05
C ILE A 75 6.14 7.13 11.71
N LEU A 76 4.90 6.98 12.16
CA LEU A 76 4.18 7.96 12.95
C LEU A 76 4.58 7.79 14.41
N HIS A 77 5.18 8.84 14.97
CA HIS A 77 5.54 8.90 16.38
C HIS A 77 4.99 10.18 17.00
N SER A 78 4.56 10.10 18.27
CA SER A 78 3.72 11.10 18.96
C SER A 78 4.15 12.57 18.80
N LYS A 79 5.46 12.85 18.68
CA LYS A 79 5.99 14.22 18.56
C LYS A 79 6.67 14.52 17.23
N LYS A 80 6.96 13.50 16.41
CA LYS A 80 7.74 13.59 15.16
C LYS A 80 7.38 12.43 14.26
N HIS A 81 7.45 12.61 12.96
CA HIS A 81 7.33 11.50 12.02
C HIS A 81 8.69 11.21 11.38
N LEU A 82 8.96 9.93 11.11
CA LEU A 82 10.24 9.47 10.58
C LEU A 82 10.02 8.77 9.25
N LEU A 83 10.90 9.01 8.28
CA LEU A 83 10.99 8.21 7.06
C LEU A 83 12.13 7.23 7.21
N PHE A 84 11.81 5.95 7.27
CA PHE A 84 12.77 4.87 7.42
C PHE A 84 13.03 4.18 6.07
N ASP A 85 14.31 3.95 5.77
CA ASP A 85 14.74 3.14 4.63
C ASP A 85 15.08 1.71 5.12
N PRO A 86 14.22 0.72 4.83
CA PRO A 86 14.44 -0.66 5.25
C PRO A 86 15.62 -1.34 4.57
N LEU A 87 16.12 -0.83 3.44
CA LEU A 87 17.26 -1.43 2.75
C LEU A 87 18.59 -1.00 3.35
N SER A 88 18.71 0.29 3.69
CA SER A 88 19.90 0.80 4.36
C SER A 88 19.84 0.63 5.87
N ASP A 89 18.68 0.25 6.41
CA ASP A 89 18.41 0.19 7.85
C ASP A 89 18.73 1.54 8.51
N ARG A 90 18.26 2.65 7.92
CA ARG A 90 18.52 4.01 8.42
C ARG A 90 17.28 4.89 8.36
N ILE A 91 17.20 5.86 9.27
CA ILE A 91 16.25 6.96 9.15
C ILE A 91 16.77 7.88 8.05
N ALA A 92 16.02 7.98 6.96
CA ALA A 92 16.35 8.83 5.82
C ALA A 92 16.03 10.30 6.12
N LEU A 93 14.85 10.57 6.70
CA LEU A 93 14.36 11.91 7.01
C LEU A 93 13.51 11.88 8.28
N ALA A 94 13.38 13.02 8.95
CA ALA A 94 12.52 13.17 10.12
C ALA A 94 11.87 14.55 10.11
N THR A 95 10.64 14.64 10.59
CA THR A 95 10.01 15.95 10.79
C THR A 95 10.67 16.65 11.99
N ARG A 96 10.58 17.98 11.99
CA ARG A 96 10.68 18.76 13.23
C ARG A 96 9.51 18.40 14.16
N LYS A 97 9.48 19.04 15.35
CA LYS A 97 8.35 18.92 16.27
C LYS A 97 7.05 19.15 15.48
N LEU A 98 6.10 18.23 15.61
CA LEU A 98 4.77 18.41 15.05
C LEU A 98 4.17 19.71 15.60
N PRO A 99 3.42 20.48 14.80
CA PRO A 99 2.69 21.63 15.32
C PRO A 99 1.71 21.14 16.38
N GLU A 100 1.45 21.99 17.37
CA GLU A 100 0.45 21.72 18.41
C GLU A 100 -0.93 21.98 17.83
N TRP A 101 -1.32 21.14 16.88
CA TRP A 101 -2.69 21.07 16.41
C TRP A 101 -3.51 20.35 17.49
N GLY A 102 -4.67 20.90 17.82
CA GLY A 102 -5.55 20.32 18.84
C GLY A 102 -5.97 18.87 18.56
N GLY A 103 -6.74 18.29 19.48
CA GLY A 103 -7.33 16.96 19.28
C GLY A 103 -8.08 16.88 17.95
N GLY A 104 -7.73 15.93 17.09
CA GLY A 104 -8.31 15.77 15.74
C GLY A 104 -7.31 15.91 14.59
N SER A 105 -6.06 16.28 14.90
CA SER A 105 -4.94 16.28 13.96
C SER A 105 -4.46 14.86 13.63
N ARG A 106 -4.34 14.51 12.34
CA ARG A 106 -3.74 13.24 11.90
C ARG A 106 -3.04 13.31 10.55
N CYS A 107 -2.02 12.46 10.36
CA CYS A 107 -1.35 12.29 9.08
C CYS A 107 -2.26 11.50 8.11
N CYS A 108 -2.52 12.07 6.94
CA CYS A 108 -3.29 11.41 5.87
C CYS A 108 -2.41 10.53 5.00
N GLY A 109 -1.14 10.90 4.82
CA GLY A 109 -0.23 10.19 3.94
C GLY A 109 1.08 10.91 3.71
N PHE A 110 1.96 10.26 2.96
CA PHE A 110 3.19 10.87 2.46
C PHE A 110 3.46 10.49 1.02
N PHE A 111 4.17 11.38 0.33
CA PHE A 111 4.39 11.27 -1.10
C PHE A 111 5.70 11.93 -1.50
N TYR A 112 6.15 11.62 -2.71
CA TYR A 112 7.28 12.29 -3.35
C TYR A 112 6.73 13.32 -4.34
N HIS A 113 7.10 14.59 -4.17
CA HIS A 113 6.71 15.66 -5.08
C HIS A 113 7.74 15.76 -6.22
N PRO A 114 7.38 15.42 -7.47
CA PRO A 114 8.36 15.19 -8.53
C PRO A 114 9.08 16.46 -9.01
N PHE A 115 8.42 17.63 -9.02
CA PHE A 115 9.05 18.87 -9.48
C PHE A 115 10.00 19.48 -8.44
N ALA A 116 9.53 19.60 -7.19
CA ALA A 116 10.36 19.98 -6.04
C ALA A 116 11.41 18.94 -5.64
N LYS A 117 11.33 17.71 -6.17
CA LYS A 117 12.25 16.59 -5.91
C LYS A 117 12.42 16.23 -4.42
N GLU A 118 11.39 16.43 -3.62
CA GLU A 118 11.41 16.18 -2.18
C GLU A 118 10.26 15.28 -1.74
N TYR A 119 10.40 14.66 -0.56
CA TYR A 119 9.29 14.02 0.13
C TYR A 119 8.44 15.06 0.85
N ARG A 120 7.15 14.78 0.98
CA ARG A 120 6.18 15.62 1.69
C ARG A 120 5.20 14.76 2.48
N LEU A 121 4.66 15.34 3.55
CA LEU A 121 3.56 14.74 4.32
C LEU A 121 2.29 15.55 4.06
N LEU A 122 1.16 14.87 3.85
CA LEU A 122 -0.15 15.48 3.93
C LEU A 122 -0.73 15.18 5.30
N HIS A 123 -1.18 16.24 5.95
CA HIS A 123 -1.74 16.20 7.27
C HIS A 123 -3.09 16.92 7.26
N VAL A 124 -4.01 16.47 8.11
CA VAL A 124 -5.33 17.07 8.24
C VAL A 124 -5.62 17.43 9.69
N THR A 125 -6.28 18.57 9.88
CA THR A 125 -6.77 19.06 11.16
C THR A 125 -8.27 19.24 11.06
N GLN A 126 -9.03 18.71 12.02
CA GLN A 126 -10.46 18.99 12.10
C GLN A 126 -10.67 20.39 12.71
N ILE A 127 -11.38 21.25 11.98
CA ILE A 127 -11.63 22.66 12.36
C ILE A 127 -13.11 22.93 12.64
N GLY A 128 -13.97 21.92 12.56
CA GLY A 128 -15.40 21.99 12.84
C GLY A 128 -16.10 20.67 12.55
N GLU A 129 -17.42 20.67 12.70
CA GLU A 129 -18.25 19.52 12.31
C GLU A 129 -18.14 19.31 10.80
N SER A 130 -17.57 18.17 10.40
CA SER A 130 -17.32 17.81 9.00
C SER A 130 -16.48 18.84 8.20
N ARG A 131 -15.68 19.67 8.88
CA ARG A 131 -14.77 20.63 8.23
C ARG A 131 -13.33 20.34 8.57
N TYR A 132 -12.53 20.18 7.52
CA TYR A 132 -11.15 19.76 7.64
C TYR A 132 -10.22 20.76 6.95
N GLU A 133 -9.09 21.04 7.59
CA GLU A 133 -8.00 21.84 7.04
C GLU A 133 -6.80 20.96 6.73
N TYR A 134 -6.28 21.05 5.50
CA TYR A 134 -5.14 20.26 5.05
C TYR A 134 -3.85 21.07 5.03
N HIS A 135 -2.79 20.44 5.53
CA HIS A 135 -1.44 21.02 5.62
C HIS A 135 -0.41 20.07 5.01
N ILE A 136 0.68 20.65 4.51
CA ILE A 136 1.82 19.94 3.95
C ILE A 136 3.05 20.18 4.82
N TYR A 137 3.76 19.12 5.16
CA TYR A 137 5.15 19.22 5.60
C TYR A 137 6.09 19.07 4.42
N GLU A 138 7.02 20.01 4.27
CA GLU A 138 8.09 19.95 3.28
C GLU A 138 9.37 19.51 3.99
N PHE A 139 9.88 18.32 3.66
CA PHE A 139 11.09 17.82 4.31
C PHE A 139 12.33 18.62 3.91
N GLY A 140 12.40 19.16 2.68
CA GLY A 140 13.53 19.99 2.27
C GLY A 140 13.59 21.30 3.08
N ALA A 141 12.47 22.03 3.14
CA ALA A 141 12.39 23.30 3.85
C ALA A 141 12.16 23.15 5.38
N HIS A 142 11.90 21.94 5.86
CA HIS A 142 11.58 21.62 7.25
C HIS A 142 10.42 22.44 7.85
N LYS A 143 9.43 22.78 7.04
CA LYS A 143 8.32 23.66 7.44
C LYS A 143 6.96 23.05 7.14
N TRP A 144 5.97 23.49 7.90
CA TRP A 144 4.57 23.24 7.65
C TRP A 144 3.96 24.41 6.89
N ARG A 145 3.05 24.12 5.97
CA ARG A 145 2.20 25.13 5.35
C ARG A 145 0.83 24.58 5.03
N THR A 146 -0.11 25.47 4.85
CA THR A 146 -1.46 25.15 4.41
C THR A 146 -1.48 24.95 2.89
N ILE A 147 -2.34 24.06 2.37
CA ILE A 147 -2.49 23.88 0.91
C ILE A 147 -3.31 25.04 0.32
N LEU A 148 -3.28 25.21 -1.01
CA LEU A 148 -3.96 26.33 -1.69
C LEU A 148 -5.48 26.34 -1.46
N THR A 149 -6.10 25.17 -1.41
CA THR A 149 -7.54 24.98 -1.14
C THR A 149 -7.70 24.15 0.14
N PRO A 150 -7.47 24.74 1.32
CA PRO A 150 -7.18 23.95 2.51
C PRO A 150 -8.41 23.42 3.20
N LYS A 151 -9.54 24.10 3.05
CA LYS A 151 -10.80 23.73 3.70
C LYS A 151 -11.57 22.79 2.80
N PHE A 152 -11.96 21.65 3.36
CA PHE A 152 -12.70 20.63 2.65
C PHE A 152 -13.76 20.01 3.55
N SER A 153 -14.94 19.72 3.00
CA SER A 153 -16.10 19.22 3.75
C SER A 153 -16.25 17.70 3.71
N HIS A 154 -15.26 16.99 3.16
CA HIS A 154 -15.28 15.53 3.09
C HIS A 154 -14.30 14.93 4.08
N ASP A 155 -14.68 13.79 4.64
CA ASP A 155 -13.91 13.12 5.66
C ASP A 155 -12.51 12.72 5.14
N PRO A 156 -11.47 12.91 5.98
CA PRO A 156 -10.14 12.42 5.66
C PRO A 156 -10.11 10.89 5.70
N PRO A 157 -9.08 10.25 5.11
CA PRO A 157 -8.97 8.79 5.12
C PRO A 157 -9.03 8.28 6.56
N GLU A 158 -9.84 7.27 6.88
CA GLU A 158 -9.82 6.62 8.20
C GLU A 158 -8.40 6.20 8.59
N ARG A 159 -8.09 6.07 9.90
CA ARG A 159 -6.72 5.78 10.36
C ARG A 159 -6.11 4.54 9.67
N ASN A 160 -6.95 3.54 9.39
CA ASN A 160 -6.56 2.29 8.77
C ASN A 160 -6.99 2.20 7.30
N ALA A 161 -7.38 3.32 6.68
CA ALA A 161 -7.78 3.33 5.29
C ALA A 161 -6.61 2.97 4.38
N GLN A 162 -6.87 2.16 3.37
CA GLN A 162 -5.89 1.85 2.33
C GLN A 162 -5.63 3.11 1.50
N LEU A 163 -4.47 3.74 1.73
CA LEU A 163 -4.00 4.87 0.96
C LEU A 163 -3.10 4.40 -0.18
N VAL A 164 -3.45 4.77 -1.41
CA VAL A 164 -2.64 4.49 -2.59
C VAL A 164 -1.91 5.76 -3.02
N VAL A 165 -0.57 5.68 -3.08
CA VAL A 165 0.27 6.79 -3.54
C VAL A 165 0.88 6.45 -4.90
N THR A 166 0.60 7.28 -5.90
CA THR A 166 1.16 7.19 -7.25
C THR A 166 2.12 8.35 -7.51
N LYS A 167 2.72 8.39 -8.70
CA LYS A 167 3.52 9.55 -9.12
C LYS A 167 2.72 10.84 -9.30
N ARG A 168 1.40 10.75 -9.47
CA ARG A 168 0.53 11.90 -9.79
C ARG A 168 -0.40 12.28 -8.66
N ALA A 169 -0.85 11.32 -7.87
CA ALA A 169 -1.85 11.54 -6.84
C ALA A 169 -1.73 10.57 -5.67
N MET A 170 -2.25 11.01 -4.52
CA MET A 170 -2.63 10.16 -3.40
C MET A 170 -4.13 9.94 -3.41
N ILE A 171 -4.56 8.70 -3.17
CA ILE A 171 -5.93 8.29 -3.43
C ILE A 171 -6.39 7.38 -2.29
N TRP A 172 -7.54 7.70 -1.71
CA TRP A 172 -8.18 6.88 -0.68
C TRP A 172 -9.67 6.72 -0.96
N ARG A 173 -10.24 5.68 -0.37
CA ARG A 173 -11.67 5.40 -0.48
C ARG A 173 -12.45 6.48 0.27
N HIS A 174 -13.53 6.93 -0.36
CA HIS A 174 -14.55 7.79 0.24
C HIS A 174 -15.92 7.14 0.00
N LEU A 175 -16.95 7.37 0.82
CA LEU A 175 -18.25 6.69 0.69
C LEU A 175 -18.81 6.67 -0.75
N SER A 176 -18.81 7.83 -1.41
CA SER A 176 -19.34 8.03 -2.77
C SER A 176 -18.34 7.77 -3.91
N GLY A 177 -17.09 7.39 -3.63
CA GLY A 177 -16.08 7.19 -4.67
C GLY A 177 -14.65 7.14 -4.14
N PHE A 178 -13.78 7.92 -4.75
CA PHE A 178 -12.38 8.05 -4.35
C PHE A 178 -12.06 9.51 -4.13
N MET A 179 -11.44 9.80 -2.98
CA MET A 179 -10.83 11.09 -2.78
C MET A 179 -9.45 11.07 -3.40
N VAL A 180 -9.16 12.07 -4.22
CA VAL A 180 -7.92 12.20 -4.97
C VAL A 180 -7.27 13.51 -4.60
N PHE A 181 -6.10 13.42 -3.96
CA PHE A 181 -5.18 14.53 -3.79
C PHE A 181 -4.17 14.52 -4.93
N ASP A 182 -4.30 15.47 -5.84
CA ASP A 182 -3.34 15.66 -6.93
C ASP A 182 -2.05 16.27 -6.37
N ILE A 183 -0.94 15.55 -6.50
CA ILE A 183 0.34 15.91 -5.87
C ILE A 183 0.94 17.18 -6.47
N ILE A 184 0.65 17.47 -7.74
CA ILE A 184 1.25 18.60 -8.47
C ILE A 184 0.50 19.88 -8.19
N THR A 185 -0.83 19.81 -8.31
CA THR A 185 -1.70 20.97 -8.14
C THR A 185 -2.11 21.19 -6.69
N GLU A 186 -1.86 20.19 -5.83
CA GLU A 186 -2.24 20.16 -4.41
C GLU A 186 -3.75 20.35 -4.18
N LYS A 187 -4.55 19.90 -5.15
CA LYS A 187 -6.01 19.97 -5.11
C LYS A 187 -6.61 18.64 -4.68
N LEU A 188 -7.64 18.73 -3.84
CA LEU A 188 -8.50 17.62 -3.49
C LEU A 188 -9.70 17.58 -4.44
N CYS A 189 -10.03 16.41 -4.94
CA CYS A 189 -11.25 16.20 -5.70
C CYS A 189 -11.84 14.81 -5.44
N LEU A 190 -13.17 14.74 -5.49
CA LEU A 190 -13.89 13.48 -5.45
C LEU A 190 -14.00 12.93 -6.88
N LYS A 191 -13.70 11.65 -7.05
CA LYS A 191 -13.79 10.93 -8.33
C LYS A 191 -14.65 9.68 -8.18
N GLY A 192 -15.39 9.33 -9.24
CA GLY A 192 -16.25 8.15 -9.25
C GLY A 192 -15.45 6.84 -9.18
N SER A 193 -16.09 5.79 -8.65
CA SER A 193 -15.58 4.43 -8.69
C SER A 193 -15.97 3.74 -10.01
N PRO A 194 -15.09 2.92 -10.63
CA PRO A 194 -15.44 2.20 -11.86
C PRO A 194 -16.61 1.24 -11.71
N CYS A 195 -16.81 0.73 -10.50
CA CYS A 195 -17.90 -0.22 -10.20
C CYS A 195 -19.23 0.48 -9.91
N PHE A 196 -19.28 1.82 -9.94
CA PHE A 196 -20.45 2.59 -9.54
C PHE A 196 -21.06 3.33 -10.73
N LYS A 197 -22.17 2.80 -11.25
CA LYS A 197 -22.96 3.45 -12.31
C LYS A 197 -24.41 3.78 -11.91
N GLY A 198 -24.79 3.56 -10.64
CA GLY A 198 -26.15 3.75 -10.13
C GLY A 198 -26.20 4.53 -8.81
N SER A 199 -27.37 4.67 -8.21
CA SER A 199 -27.60 5.41 -6.96
C SER A 199 -27.44 4.56 -5.69
N THR A 200 -27.40 3.24 -5.81
CA THR A 200 -27.29 2.32 -4.67
C THR A 200 -25.84 1.87 -4.46
N PRO A 201 -25.19 2.22 -3.31
CA PRO A 201 -23.85 1.73 -2.99
C PRO A 201 -23.82 0.20 -3.11
N PRO A 202 -22.86 -0.38 -3.86
CA PRO A 202 -22.73 -1.82 -3.92
C PRO A 202 -22.51 -2.34 -2.51
N VAL A 203 -23.07 -3.53 -2.24
CA VAL A 203 -22.89 -4.24 -0.98
C VAL A 203 -21.39 -4.48 -0.69
N ASP A 204 -20.56 -4.53 -1.74
CA ASP A 204 -19.12 -4.73 -1.63
C ASP A 204 -18.30 -3.48 -1.89
N GLU A 205 -17.23 -3.35 -1.11
CA GLU A 205 -16.29 -2.26 -1.23
C GLU A 205 -15.17 -2.60 -2.23
N PRO A 206 -15.02 -1.83 -3.32
CA PRO A 206 -13.84 -1.94 -4.17
C PRO A 206 -12.57 -1.61 -3.37
N LYS A 207 -11.52 -2.42 -3.54
CA LYS A 207 -10.21 -2.24 -2.91
C LYS A 207 -9.22 -1.63 -3.91
N MET A 208 -8.48 -0.61 -3.51
CA MET A 208 -7.57 0.10 -4.40
C MET A 208 -6.13 -0.30 -4.18
N VAL A 209 -5.39 -0.47 -5.27
CA VAL A 209 -3.95 -0.77 -5.24
C VAL A 209 -3.24 -0.08 -6.40
N ALA A 210 -1.98 0.33 -6.22
CA ALA A 210 -1.15 0.82 -7.33
C ALA A 210 -0.42 -0.34 -8.01
N LYS A 211 -0.61 -0.53 -9.32
CA LYS A 211 0.14 -1.47 -10.16
C LYS A 211 1.56 -0.96 -10.39
N GLY A 212 2.52 -1.57 -9.71
CA GLY A 212 3.94 -1.27 -9.88
C GLY A 212 4.31 0.22 -9.73
N GLY A 213 3.53 0.96 -8.94
CA GLY A 213 3.69 2.39 -8.69
C GLY A 213 3.39 3.33 -9.86
N LYS A 214 2.76 2.84 -10.94
CA LYS A 214 2.42 3.65 -12.14
C LYS A 214 0.92 3.72 -12.39
N ASP A 215 0.29 2.57 -12.63
CA ASP A 215 -1.12 2.52 -12.99
C ASP A 215 -1.96 2.32 -11.74
N LEU A 216 -3.03 3.10 -11.58
CA LEU A 216 -3.98 2.86 -10.49
C LEU A 216 -4.85 1.66 -10.86
N CYS A 217 -5.01 0.74 -9.93
CA CYS A 217 -5.89 -0.41 -10.10
C CYS A 217 -6.95 -0.41 -8.99
N CYS A 218 -8.15 -0.79 -9.38
CA CYS A 218 -9.29 -0.98 -8.51
C CYS A 218 -9.69 -2.45 -8.64
N CYS A 219 -9.52 -3.19 -7.56
CA CYS A 219 -9.87 -4.59 -7.50
C CYS A 219 -11.22 -4.73 -6.82
N TYR A 220 -12.12 -5.45 -7.47
CA TYR A 220 -13.45 -5.71 -6.99
C TYR A 220 -13.60 -7.21 -6.77
N VAL A 221 -13.65 -7.61 -5.51
CA VAL A 221 -13.97 -8.99 -5.13
C VAL A 221 -15.48 -9.09 -5.15
N ARG A 222 -16.02 -9.90 -6.06
CA ARG A 222 -17.47 -10.03 -6.22
C ARG A 222 -18.06 -10.81 -5.03
N TYR A 223 -19.10 -10.27 -4.40
CA TYR A 223 -19.81 -10.99 -3.34
C TYR A 223 -20.28 -12.36 -3.78
N ALA A 224 -20.12 -13.37 -2.92
CA ALA A 224 -20.59 -14.74 -3.16
C ALA A 224 -20.07 -15.39 -4.46
N GLU A 225 -19.05 -14.81 -5.10
CA GLU A 225 -18.38 -15.34 -6.27
C GLU A 225 -16.88 -15.55 -5.99
N THR A 226 -16.25 -16.47 -6.71
CA THR A 226 -14.81 -16.78 -6.62
C THR A 226 -13.96 -15.92 -7.55
N VAL A 227 -14.43 -14.71 -7.86
CA VAL A 227 -13.82 -13.86 -8.89
C VAL A 227 -13.41 -12.50 -8.32
N VAL A 228 -12.15 -12.12 -8.59
CA VAL A 228 -11.67 -10.74 -8.43
C VAL A 228 -11.58 -10.08 -9.80
N ASP A 229 -12.43 -9.09 -10.05
CA ASP A 229 -12.28 -8.20 -11.20
C ASP A 229 -11.19 -7.16 -10.91
N VAL A 230 -10.25 -7.01 -11.84
CA VAL A 230 -9.20 -5.99 -11.76
C VAL A 230 -9.45 -4.93 -12.83
N TRP A 231 -9.88 -3.77 -12.37
CA TRP A 231 -10.02 -2.55 -13.17
C TRP A 231 -8.71 -1.77 -13.15
N VAL A 232 -8.29 -1.28 -14.30
CA VAL A 232 -7.09 -0.47 -14.46
C VAL A 232 -7.51 0.91 -14.96
N LEU A 233 -7.03 1.95 -14.29
CA LEU A 233 -7.22 3.33 -14.74
C LEU A 233 -6.30 3.56 -15.95
N VAL A 234 -6.87 3.55 -17.15
CA VAL A 234 -6.12 3.67 -18.40
C VAL A 234 -5.93 5.11 -18.84
N ASP A 235 -6.85 5.99 -18.45
CA ASP A 235 -6.75 7.43 -18.67
C ASP A 235 -7.07 8.18 -17.38
N TYR A 236 -6.04 8.69 -16.74
CA TYR A 236 -6.18 9.49 -15.52
C TYR A 236 -6.90 10.82 -15.76
N LYS A 237 -6.67 11.47 -16.91
CA LYS A 237 -7.22 12.80 -17.21
C LYS A 237 -8.74 12.73 -17.35
N ASN A 238 -9.22 11.74 -18.09
CA ASN A 238 -10.64 11.50 -18.30
C ASN A 238 -11.26 10.57 -17.24
N TRP A 239 -10.45 10.12 -16.28
CA TRP A 239 -10.85 9.17 -15.24
C TRP A 239 -11.48 7.88 -15.80
N LEU A 240 -10.92 7.36 -16.89
CA LEU A 240 -11.42 6.19 -17.60
C LEU A 240 -10.81 4.90 -17.04
N TRP A 241 -11.70 3.97 -16.70
CA TRP A 241 -11.35 2.66 -16.17
C TRP A 241 -11.74 1.55 -17.13
N GLU A 242 -10.85 0.56 -17.27
CA GLU A 242 -11.10 -0.65 -18.04
C GLU A 242 -10.93 -1.88 -17.17
N ARG A 243 -11.88 -2.81 -17.24
CA ARG A 243 -11.74 -4.13 -16.64
C ARG A 243 -10.77 -4.95 -17.50
N LYS A 244 -9.55 -5.17 -17.00
CA LYS A 244 -8.50 -5.88 -17.75
C LYS A 244 -8.36 -7.35 -17.39
N TYR A 245 -8.67 -7.71 -16.14
CA TYR A 245 -8.50 -9.07 -15.66
C TYR A 245 -9.71 -9.50 -14.82
N ALA A 246 -10.01 -10.79 -14.86
CA ALA A 246 -10.94 -11.47 -13.96
C ALA A 246 -10.20 -12.69 -13.42
N VAL A 247 -9.80 -12.65 -12.16
CA VAL A 247 -9.02 -13.70 -11.51
C VAL A 247 -9.99 -14.62 -10.78
N ASN A 248 -10.12 -15.85 -11.28
CA ASN A 248 -10.94 -16.87 -10.65
C ASN A 248 -10.07 -17.71 -9.67
N PHE A 249 -10.53 -17.85 -8.43
CA PHE A 249 -9.89 -18.63 -7.38
C PHE A 249 -10.73 -19.85 -6.95
N ASP A 250 -11.44 -20.47 -7.91
CA ASP A 250 -12.21 -21.71 -7.76
C ASP A 250 -11.43 -22.87 -7.16
N TRP A 251 -10.09 -22.84 -7.17
CA TRP A 251 -9.28 -23.85 -6.49
C TRP A 251 -9.59 -23.92 -4.98
N GLU A 252 -10.10 -22.85 -4.36
CA GLU A 252 -10.54 -22.86 -2.96
C GLU A 252 -11.77 -23.79 -2.77
N LYS A 253 -12.64 -23.90 -3.80
CA LYS A 253 -13.76 -24.85 -3.80
C LYS A 253 -13.29 -26.29 -3.63
N ASN A 254 -12.18 -26.61 -4.28
CA ASN A 254 -11.58 -27.95 -4.24
C ASN A 254 -10.88 -28.22 -2.89
N ARG A 255 -10.54 -27.19 -2.11
CA ARG A 255 -9.85 -27.32 -0.83
C ARG A 255 -10.80 -27.63 0.34
N CYS A 256 -12.03 -27.12 0.28
CA CYS A 256 -13.07 -27.36 1.29
C CYS A 256 -14.36 -27.93 0.69
N PRO A 257 -14.35 -29.16 0.15
CA PRO A 257 -15.52 -29.78 -0.46
C PRO A 257 -16.65 -30.13 0.53
N SER A 258 -16.39 -30.12 1.84
CA SER A 258 -17.33 -30.58 2.89
C SER A 258 -18.14 -29.47 3.57
N GLN A 259 -17.78 -28.20 3.41
CA GLN A 259 -18.64 -27.09 3.84
C GLN A 259 -19.62 -26.76 2.71
N ALA A 260 -20.84 -26.35 3.05
CA ALA A 260 -21.76 -25.78 2.07
C ALA A 260 -21.08 -24.57 1.43
N TRP A 261 -20.45 -24.78 0.27
CA TRP A 261 -19.59 -23.82 -0.41
C TRP A 261 -20.30 -22.47 -0.61
N SER A 262 -21.63 -22.53 -0.83
CA SER A 262 -22.53 -21.37 -0.89
C SER A 262 -22.53 -20.49 0.37
N ALA A 263 -22.36 -21.06 1.56
CA ALA A 263 -22.26 -20.31 2.82
C ALA A 263 -20.84 -19.79 3.07
N HIS A 264 -19.81 -20.44 2.51
CA HIS A 264 -18.40 -20.10 2.74
C HIS A 264 -17.90 -18.97 1.83
N ILE A 265 -18.29 -18.95 0.54
CA ILE A 265 -17.83 -17.94 -0.42
C ILE A 265 -18.14 -16.50 0.05
N PRO A 266 -19.35 -16.17 0.54
CA PRO A 266 -19.63 -14.83 1.06
C PRO A 266 -18.68 -14.40 2.19
N GLN A 267 -18.29 -15.34 3.05
CA GLN A 267 -17.36 -15.06 4.14
C GLN A 267 -15.94 -14.82 3.60
N VAL A 268 -15.44 -15.70 2.73
CA VAL A 268 -14.10 -15.60 2.11
C VAL A 268 -13.97 -14.29 1.33
N THR A 269 -14.94 -13.99 0.46
CA THR A 269 -14.95 -12.76 -0.35
C THR A 269 -14.95 -11.52 0.53
N ARG A 270 -15.75 -11.49 1.61
CA ARG A 270 -15.81 -10.37 2.55
C ARG A 270 -14.50 -10.10 3.28
N ILE A 271 -13.74 -11.13 3.63
CA ILE A 271 -12.47 -10.98 4.36
C ILE A 271 -11.24 -10.92 3.44
N THR A 272 -11.40 -11.15 2.15
CA THR A 272 -10.31 -11.10 1.17
C THR A 272 -9.79 -9.67 1.04
N LYS A 273 -8.51 -9.48 1.36
CA LYS A 273 -7.81 -8.21 1.21
C LYS A 273 -6.96 -8.25 -0.05
N VAL A 274 -7.17 -7.26 -0.92
CA VAL A 274 -6.28 -7.02 -2.06
C VAL A 274 -5.06 -6.25 -1.54
N VAL A 275 -3.94 -6.95 -1.51
CA VAL A 275 -2.68 -6.46 -0.93
C VAL A 275 -1.99 -5.50 -1.87
N SER A 276 -1.77 -5.94 -3.12
CA SER A 276 -1.08 -5.14 -4.12
C SER A 276 -1.22 -5.75 -5.51
N ILE A 277 -0.87 -4.95 -6.52
CA ILE A 277 -0.49 -5.46 -7.83
C ILE A 277 0.92 -4.95 -8.12
N GLN A 278 1.86 -5.84 -8.41
CA GLN A 278 3.22 -5.45 -8.78
C GLN A 278 3.68 -6.16 -10.04
N GLY A 279 3.93 -5.39 -11.10
CA GLY A 279 4.11 -5.95 -12.43
C GLY A 279 2.81 -6.62 -12.88
N ASN A 280 2.83 -7.93 -13.14
CA ASN A 280 1.63 -8.72 -13.41
C ASN A 280 1.19 -9.55 -12.22
N ILE A 281 1.80 -9.39 -11.05
CA ILE A 281 1.47 -10.24 -9.90
C ILE A 281 0.45 -9.53 -9.02
N LEU A 282 -0.75 -10.10 -8.92
CA LEU A 282 -1.78 -9.76 -7.93
C LEU A 282 -1.49 -10.53 -6.64
N VAL A 283 -1.54 -9.86 -5.51
CA VAL A 283 -1.38 -10.48 -4.19
C VAL A 283 -2.67 -10.30 -3.39
N LEU A 284 -3.19 -11.41 -2.87
CA LEU A 284 -4.41 -11.48 -2.06
C LEU A 284 -4.11 -12.10 -0.68
N ASP A 285 -4.80 -11.63 0.35
CA ASP A 285 -4.84 -12.21 1.69
C ASP A 285 -6.30 -12.62 2.00
N PHE A 286 -6.57 -13.93 1.93
CA PHE A 286 -7.93 -14.50 2.06
C PHE A 286 -8.40 -14.68 3.50
N LYS A 287 -7.53 -14.51 4.52
CA LYS A 287 -7.91 -14.74 5.92
C LYS A 287 -7.83 -13.51 6.79
N GLY A 288 -7.29 -12.41 6.28
CA GLY A 288 -7.11 -11.16 7.03
C GLY A 288 -6.16 -11.27 8.23
N ALA A 289 -5.64 -12.48 8.50
CA ALA A 289 -4.70 -12.85 9.55
C ALA A 289 -3.27 -13.02 9.01
N GLY A 290 -3.04 -12.71 7.72
CA GLY A 290 -1.73 -12.74 7.07
C GLY A 290 -0.95 -14.02 7.29
N GLU A 291 -1.63 -15.17 7.32
CA GLU A 291 -1.05 -16.52 7.42
C GLU A 291 -0.58 -17.06 6.07
N GLN A 292 -1.26 -16.66 4.99
CA GLN A 292 -0.94 -17.07 3.62
C GLN A 292 -1.19 -15.91 2.66
N LEU A 293 -0.24 -15.66 1.77
CA LEU A 293 -0.42 -14.74 0.64
C LEU A 293 -0.57 -15.52 -0.64
N HIS A 294 -1.62 -15.19 -1.37
CA HIS A 294 -1.95 -15.84 -2.63
C HIS A 294 -1.53 -14.92 -3.75
N CYS A 295 -0.56 -15.39 -4.53
CA CYS A 295 0.02 -14.64 -5.63
C CYS A 295 -0.51 -15.20 -6.95
N TYR A 296 -1.02 -14.33 -7.81
CA TYR A 296 -1.53 -14.66 -9.13
C TYR A 296 -0.79 -13.86 -10.19
N ASP A 297 -0.21 -14.53 -11.19
CA ASP A 297 0.29 -13.87 -12.38
C ASP A 297 -0.87 -13.62 -13.36
N LEU A 298 -1.27 -12.35 -13.46
CA LEU A 298 -2.36 -11.86 -14.30
C LEU A 298 -2.16 -12.13 -15.80
N LYS A 299 -0.94 -12.47 -16.26
CA LYS A 299 -0.70 -12.81 -17.67
C LYS A 299 -0.72 -14.31 -17.94
N SER A 300 -0.02 -15.10 -17.13
CA SER A 300 0.09 -16.55 -17.33
C SER A 300 -1.04 -17.33 -16.64
N ASN A 301 -1.82 -16.65 -15.78
CA ASN A 301 -2.79 -17.25 -14.87
C ASN A 301 -2.19 -18.27 -13.89
N ALA A 302 -0.86 -18.26 -13.72
CA ALA A 302 -0.18 -19.09 -12.73
C ALA A 302 -0.46 -18.55 -11.32
N PHE A 303 -0.59 -19.45 -10.34
CA PHE A 303 -0.75 -19.08 -8.94
C PHE A 303 0.24 -19.80 -8.03
N TRP A 304 0.59 -19.18 -6.91
CA TRP A 304 1.35 -19.82 -5.85
C TRP A 304 1.05 -19.17 -4.50
N ILE A 305 1.34 -19.90 -3.43
CA ILE A 305 1.12 -19.46 -2.06
C ILE A 305 2.47 -19.13 -1.42
N VAL A 306 2.53 -18.02 -0.69
CA VAL A 306 3.61 -17.68 0.22
C VAL A 306 3.10 -17.90 1.64
N ASP A 307 3.61 -18.94 2.29
CA ASP A 307 3.30 -19.25 3.68
C ASP A 307 4.03 -18.31 4.64
N THR A 308 3.26 -17.54 5.40
CA THR A 308 3.74 -16.58 6.39
C THR A 308 3.55 -17.08 7.83
N THR A 309 2.94 -18.27 8.04
CA THR A 309 2.71 -18.87 9.36
C THR A 309 4.00 -19.19 10.13
N LYS A 310 5.12 -19.38 9.42
CA LYS A 310 6.45 -19.62 10.01
C LYS A 310 6.93 -18.52 10.97
N PHE A 311 6.17 -17.44 11.17
CA PHE A 311 6.50 -16.30 12.02
C PHE A 311 5.56 -16.08 13.22
N ASN A 312 4.77 -17.07 13.65
CA ASN A 312 4.10 -17.18 14.98
C ASN A 312 3.46 -15.88 15.55
N GLY A 313 2.67 -15.14 14.78
CA GLY A 313 2.00 -13.93 15.28
C GLY A 313 0.73 -13.55 14.53
N LYS A 314 -0.21 -12.89 15.21
CA LYS A 314 -1.36 -12.25 14.58
C LYS A 314 -0.84 -11.05 13.78
N THR A 315 -0.87 -11.11 12.45
CA THR A 315 -0.34 -10.01 11.63
C THR A 315 -1.38 -8.90 11.47
N GLN A 316 -1.01 -7.66 11.79
CA GLN A 316 -1.67 -6.49 11.21
C GLN A 316 -0.89 -6.09 9.97
N THR A 317 -1.46 -6.36 8.80
CA THR A 317 -0.73 -6.27 7.54
C THR A 317 -0.99 -4.94 6.84
N THR A 318 -0.07 -3.99 7.02
CA THR A 318 0.04 -2.80 6.18
C THR A 318 1.09 -3.06 5.11
N TRP A 319 0.66 -3.08 3.84
CA TRP A 319 1.48 -3.53 2.72
C TRP A 319 2.12 -2.38 1.96
N TYR A 320 3.37 -2.59 1.56
CA TYR A 320 4.18 -1.62 0.82
C TYR A 320 4.72 -2.23 -0.46
N GLY A 321 4.80 -1.47 -1.56
CA GLY A 321 5.35 -1.98 -2.81
C GLY A 321 6.49 -1.12 -3.34
N ARG A 322 7.65 -1.72 -3.62
CA ARG A 322 8.76 -1.06 -4.34
C ARG A 322 9.11 -1.81 -5.61
N ARG A 323 9.32 -1.05 -6.70
CA ARG A 323 10.06 -1.50 -7.88
C ARG A 323 11.52 -1.05 -7.75
N ARG A 324 12.46 -1.98 -7.69
CA ARG A 324 13.90 -1.66 -7.78
C ARG A 324 14.24 -1.31 -9.24
N THR A 325 14.40 -0.02 -9.56
CA THR A 325 15.20 0.38 -10.73
C THR A 325 16.64 0.55 -10.27
N LEU A 326 17.57 -0.09 -10.98
CA LEU A 326 18.99 0.08 -10.77
C LEU A 326 19.40 1.38 -11.47
N ASP A 327 18.97 2.53 -10.94
CA ASP A 327 19.42 3.81 -11.45
C ASP A 327 20.84 4.04 -10.95
N LYS A 328 21.83 3.87 -11.84
CA LYS A 328 23.26 4.13 -11.61
C LYS A 328 23.58 5.64 -11.51
N HIS A 329 22.69 6.47 -10.96
CA HIS A 329 23.00 7.86 -10.68
C HIS A 329 23.16 8.09 -9.18
N ILE A 330 24.35 7.70 -8.68
CA ILE A 330 24.92 8.28 -7.47
C ILE A 330 25.33 9.71 -7.85
N VAL A 331 24.48 10.70 -7.57
CA VAL A 331 24.96 12.08 -7.46
C VAL A 331 25.51 12.22 -6.05
N ARG A 332 26.85 12.16 -5.94
CA ARG A 332 27.55 12.60 -4.73
C ARG A 332 27.30 14.10 -4.59
N TYR A 333 26.52 14.51 -3.60
CA TYR A 333 26.66 15.86 -3.07
C TYR A 333 27.91 15.88 -2.21
N GLY A 334 29.01 16.34 -2.80
CA GLY A 334 30.17 16.78 -2.05
C GLY A 334 29.79 18.05 -1.30
N PHE A 335 29.90 17.99 0.03
CA PHE A 335 30.15 19.15 0.85
C PHE A 335 31.43 19.82 0.33
N LEU A 336 31.30 21.03 -0.20
CA LEU A 336 32.36 22.02 -0.10
C LEU A 336 31.72 23.22 0.58
N GLY A 337 32.06 23.36 1.86
CA GLY A 337 31.84 24.60 2.58
C GLY A 337 32.84 25.64 2.10
N LEU A 338 32.32 26.82 1.80
CA LEU A 338 32.81 28.10 2.29
C LEU A 338 31.57 28.97 2.52
#